data_AF-A0A2C9KHD7-F1
#
_entry.id   AF-A0A2C9KHD7-F1
#
_cell.length_a   1.000
_cell.length_b   1.000
_cell.length_c   1.000
_cell.angle_alpha   90.00
_cell.angle_beta   90.00
_cell.angle_gamma   90.00
#
_symmetry.space_group_name_H-M   'P 1'
#
loop_
_entity.id
_entity.type
_entity.pdbx_description
1 polymer ?
#
loop_
_entity_poly.entity_id
_entity_poly.type
_entity_poly.pdbx_seq_one_letter_code
_entity_poly.pdbx_strand_id
1 'polypeptide(L)'
;MYALFPNMLNIHIFFACCCLIVGSRPDFVCHKGQFVYFHYFGPPVCLECEPDTYMSEDNHTNINCSPCSWVNVHAFETLLKDCTATSDTVIGCIPGYYKTMDGAHGHVDLDCQRCKQCEGANSTVVRNCTETSDTVCCRRPGMFLEGDTHCSDNGEYVCQRGQFLDLSAPTGPKCLDCPPGTYSYKDNHRDTNCAPCTRPNAIEHEKVEFNCTSFSDSVIGCAEGFFRVVRHSLSYQDVDCLRCSHCEERQMYTARPCGETFDAVCCQRPGAMIQEIGEEGRGICLDEHTN
;
A
#
# COMPACT_ATOMS: atom_id res chain seq x y z
N MET A 1 -9.82 -48.45 93.86
CA MET A 1 -10.44 -49.58 93.12
C MET A 1 -10.18 -49.31 91.64
N TYR A 2 -9.38 -50.19 91.04
CA TYR A 2 -8.82 -50.12 89.69
C TYR A 2 -9.78 -50.68 88.65
N ALA A 3 -9.70 -50.18 87.41
CA ALA A 3 -9.87 -50.86 86.10
C ALA A 3 -10.10 -49.74 85.06
N LEU A 4 -9.22 -49.32 84.14
CA LEU A 4 -8.25 -49.96 83.22
C LEU A 4 -8.83 -50.88 82.14
N PHE A 5 -8.77 -50.34 80.90
CA PHE A 5 -8.73 -50.97 79.56
C PHE A 5 -10.02 -51.55 78.94
N PRO A 6 -10.12 -51.74 77.59
CA PRO A 6 -9.19 -51.38 76.51
C PRO A 6 -9.81 -50.78 75.21
N ASN A 7 -8.92 -50.20 74.39
CA ASN A 7 -8.79 -50.32 72.93
C ASN A 7 -10.07 -50.50 72.08
N MET A 8 -10.44 -49.45 71.36
CA MET A 8 -11.16 -49.57 70.07
C MET A 8 -10.28 -48.99 68.96
N LEU A 9 -9.49 -49.91 68.43
CA LEU A 9 -9.12 -50.09 67.02
C LEU A 9 -9.28 -48.87 66.09
N ASN A 10 -8.11 -48.33 65.72
CA ASN A 10 -7.87 -47.48 64.57
C ASN A 10 -8.33 -48.20 63.28
N ILE A 11 -9.53 -47.90 62.78
CA ILE A 11 -9.90 -48.19 61.40
C ILE A 11 -9.68 -46.89 60.63
N HIS A 12 -8.49 -46.76 60.05
CA HIS A 12 -8.29 -45.89 58.90
C HIS A 12 -9.14 -46.46 57.75
N ILE A 13 -10.39 -46.04 57.69
CA ILE A 13 -11.17 -46.12 56.46
C ILE A 13 -10.41 -45.24 55.47
N PHE A 14 -9.58 -45.86 54.64
CA PHE A 14 -9.30 -45.33 53.33
C PHE A 14 -10.66 -45.22 52.65
N PHE A 15 -11.32 -44.08 52.84
CA PHE A 15 -12.19 -43.51 51.83
C PHE A 15 -11.24 -43.27 50.65
N ALA A 16 -10.98 -44.34 49.90
CA ALA A 16 -10.69 -44.23 48.50
C ALA A 16 -11.89 -43.44 47.98
N CYS A 17 -11.67 -42.14 47.87
CA CYS A 17 -12.42 -41.28 47.02
C CYS A 17 -12.26 -41.92 45.64
N CYS A 18 -13.10 -42.94 45.37
CA CYS A 18 -13.71 -43.09 44.07
C CYS A 18 -14.47 -41.78 43.88
N CYS A 19 -13.73 -40.71 43.59
CA CYS A 19 -14.11 -39.77 42.57
C CYS A 19 -14.60 -40.69 41.46
N LEU A 20 -15.92 -40.81 41.42
CA LEU A 20 -16.63 -41.13 40.21
C LEU A 20 -15.98 -40.22 39.18
N ILE A 21 -15.00 -40.76 38.46
CA ILE A 21 -14.72 -40.31 37.12
C ILE A 21 -16.02 -40.69 36.44
N VAL A 22 -17.02 -39.84 36.60
CA VAL A 22 -18.09 -39.65 35.64
C VAL A 22 -17.29 -39.29 34.41
N GLY A 23 -16.83 -40.31 33.70
CA GLY A 23 -16.20 -40.14 32.42
C GLY A 23 -17.26 -39.43 31.63
N SER A 24 -17.07 -38.14 31.44
CA SER A 24 -17.82 -37.36 30.48
C SER A 24 -17.78 -38.19 29.22
N ARG A 25 -18.91 -38.83 28.90
CA ARG A 25 -19.04 -39.54 27.63
C ARG A 25 -18.59 -38.53 26.59
N PRO A 26 -17.65 -38.87 25.70
CA PRO A 26 -17.24 -37.94 24.66
C PRO A 26 -18.51 -37.46 23.99
N ASP A 27 -18.77 -36.15 24.09
CA ASP A 27 -19.97 -35.55 23.51
C ASP A 27 -19.94 -35.89 22.03
N PHE A 28 -20.90 -36.70 21.61
CA PHE A 28 -21.03 -37.08 20.21
C PHE A 28 -21.45 -35.82 19.45
N VAL A 29 -20.55 -35.29 18.63
CA VAL A 29 -20.75 -34.08 17.86
C VAL A 29 -20.43 -34.32 16.40
N CYS A 30 -21.13 -33.62 15.52
CA CYS A 30 -20.94 -33.70 14.07
C CYS A 30 -20.13 -32.51 13.54
N HIS A 31 -19.56 -32.70 12.36
CA HIS A 31 -18.88 -31.64 11.61
C HIS A 31 -19.89 -30.85 10.75
N LYS A 32 -19.47 -29.68 10.28
CA LYS A 32 -20.23 -28.91 9.30
C LYS A 32 -20.65 -29.76 8.10
N GLY A 33 -21.84 -29.50 7.58
CA GLY A 33 -22.47 -30.29 6.53
C GLY A 33 -23.02 -31.64 6.97
N GLN A 34 -23.09 -31.90 8.26
CA GLN A 34 -23.71 -33.10 8.81
C GLN A 34 -24.78 -32.76 9.85
N PHE A 35 -25.60 -33.74 10.20
CA PHE A 35 -26.57 -33.68 11.29
C PHE A 35 -26.57 -34.97 12.11
N VAL A 36 -26.97 -34.87 13.38
CA VAL A 36 -27.05 -36.03 14.27
C VAL A 36 -28.32 -36.82 13.97
N TYR A 37 -28.15 -38.09 13.61
CA TYR A 37 -29.24 -39.04 13.41
C TYR A 37 -29.27 -40.08 14.52
N PHE A 38 -30.43 -40.25 15.16
CA PHE A 38 -30.66 -41.24 16.20
C PHE A 38 -31.41 -42.45 15.65
N HIS A 39 -30.69 -43.57 15.45
CA HIS A 39 -31.34 -44.83 15.12
C HIS A 39 -32.05 -45.39 16.36
N TYR A 40 -33.26 -45.95 16.20
CA TYR A 40 -34.11 -46.40 17.31
C TYR A 40 -33.44 -47.42 18.26
N PHE A 41 -32.39 -48.12 17.81
CA PHE A 41 -31.66 -49.14 18.56
C PHE A 41 -30.13 -49.04 18.42
N GLY A 42 -29.57 -47.87 18.04
CA GLY A 42 -28.14 -47.71 17.77
C GLY A 42 -27.51 -46.47 18.42
N PRO A 43 -26.16 -46.38 18.45
CA PRO A 43 -25.49 -45.13 18.78
C PRO A 43 -25.85 -44.04 17.74
N PRO A 44 -25.79 -42.76 18.11
CA PRO A 44 -25.97 -41.68 17.16
C PRO A 44 -24.89 -41.75 16.06
N VAL A 45 -25.27 -41.36 14.85
CA VAL A 45 -24.37 -41.25 13.70
C VAL A 45 -24.53 -39.87 13.07
N CYS A 46 -23.49 -39.39 12.39
CA CYS A 46 -23.55 -38.16 11.61
C CYS A 46 -23.91 -38.50 10.17
N LEU A 47 -24.97 -37.88 9.65
CA LEU A 47 -25.37 -38.00 8.25
C LEU A 47 -25.15 -36.68 7.53
N GLU A 48 -24.84 -36.72 6.24
CA GLU A 48 -24.68 -35.51 5.43
C GLU A 48 -26.01 -34.79 5.23
N CYS A 49 -25.97 -33.45 5.16
CA CYS A 49 -27.13 -32.66 4.80
C CYS A 49 -27.65 -33.03 3.40
N GLU A 50 -28.97 -33.12 3.27
CA GLU A 50 -29.64 -33.33 1.98
C GLU A 50 -29.47 -32.09 1.07
N PRO A 51 -29.65 -32.23 -0.26
CA PRO A 51 -29.70 -31.09 -1.17
C PRO A 51 -30.69 -30.02 -0.67
N ASP A 52 -30.36 -28.75 -0.92
CA ASP A 52 -31.11 -27.57 -0.44
C ASP A 52 -31.15 -27.39 1.10
N THR A 53 -30.25 -28.06 1.83
CA THR A 53 -30.02 -27.82 3.26
C THR A 53 -28.53 -27.68 3.60
N TYR A 54 -28.21 -27.02 4.72
CA TYR A 54 -26.85 -26.82 5.18
C TYR A 54 -26.70 -26.86 6.71
N MET A 55 -25.46 -27.09 7.16
CA MET A 55 -25.04 -26.95 8.55
C MET A 55 -23.67 -26.28 8.58
N SER A 56 -23.61 -25.03 9.06
CA SER A 56 -22.36 -24.25 9.06
C SER A 56 -21.51 -24.44 10.31
N GLU A 57 -22.10 -24.95 11.39
CA GLU A 57 -21.43 -25.12 12.67
C GLU A 57 -20.63 -26.44 12.68
N ASP A 58 -19.44 -26.40 13.28
CA ASP A 58 -18.68 -27.59 13.66
C ASP A 58 -18.97 -27.94 15.13
N ASN A 59 -18.79 -29.21 15.49
CA ASN A 59 -18.97 -29.73 16.85
C ASN A 59 -20.38 -29.48 17.43
N HIS A 60 -21.41 -29.66 16.61
CA HIS A 60 -22.80 -29.44 17.02
C HIS A 60 -23.53 -30.77 17.30
N THR A 61 -24.68 -30.67 17.97
CA THR A 61 -25.61 -31.79 18.22
C THR A 61 -26.94 -31.64 17.47
N ASN A 62 -27.03 -30.67 16.55
CA ASN A 62 -28.23 -30.41 15.76
C ASN A 62 -28.67 -31.64 14.96
N ILE A 63 -29.96 -31.95 15.04
CA ILE A 63 -30.57 -33.14 14.42
C ILE A 63 -31.13 -32.87 13.02
N ASN A 64 -31.18 -31.60 12.60
CA ASN A 64 -31.69 -31.19 11.30
C ASN A 64 -30.72 -30.17 10.70
N CYS A 65 -30.51 -30.24 9.38
CA CYS A 65 -29.88 -29.17 8.63
C CYS A 65 -30.86 -28.01 8.42
N SER A 66 -30.33 -26.79 8.31
CA SER A 66 -31.11 -25.59 8.01
C SER A 66 -31.45 -25.56 6.52
N PRO A 67 -32.66 -25.14 6.11
CA PRO A 67 -32.98 -24.95 4.70
C PRO A 67 -32.13 -23.82 4.13
N CYS A 68 -31.70 -23.96 2.88
CA CYS A 68 -31.00 -22.89 2.17
C CYS A 68 -31.94 -21.69 1.93
N SER A 69 -31.37 -20.48 1.97
CA SER A 69 -32.04 -19.25 1.58
C SER A 69 -32.30 -19.21 0.07
N TRP A 70 -33.42 -18.61 -0.34
CA TRP A 70 -33.86 -18.54 -1.74
C TRP A 70 -33.89 -17.09 -2.21
N VAL A 71 -33.52 -16.88 -3.48
CA VAL A 71 -33.54 -15.54 -4.10
C VAL A 71 -34.98 -15.08 -4.31
N ASN A 72 -35.34 -13.94 -3.73
CA ASN A 72 -36.59 -13.26 -3.97
C ASN A 72 -36.44 -12.25 -5.11
N VAL A 73 -36.79 -12.68 -6.33
CA VAL A 73 -36.72 -11.83 -7.53
C VAL A 73 -37.61 -10.58 -7.45
N HIS A 74 -38.68 -10.61 -6.65
CA HIS A 74 -39.54 -9.44 -6.44
C HIS A 74 -38.91 -8.39 -5.52
N ALA A 75 -37.91 -8.78 -4.73
CA ALA A 75 -37.11 -7.91 -3.88
C ALA A 75 -35.79 -7.49 -4.54
N PHE A 76 -35.63 -7.65 -5.86
CA PHE A 76 -34.42 -7.27 -6.61
C PHE A 76 -33.13 -8.00 -6.15
N GLU A 77 -33.29 -9.19 -5.59
CA GLU A 77 -32.17 -10.02 -5.16
C GLU A 77 -31.54 -10.81 -6.32
N THR A 78 -30.28 -11.18 -6.14
CA THR A 78 -29.53 -12.06 -7.03
C THR A 78 -28.67 -13.04 -6.25
N LEU A 79 -28.44 -14.21 -6.84
CA LEU A 79 -27.55 -15.22 -6.30
C LEU A 79 -26.08 -14.80 -6.48
N LEU A 80 -25.32 -14.72 -5.38
CA LEU A 80 -23.87 -14.51 -5.42
C LEU A 80 -23.09 -15.82 -5.26
N LYS A 81 -23.61 -16.73 -4.43
CA LYS A 81 -23.02 -18.05 -4.20
C LYS A 81 -24.11 -19.08 -3.91
N ASP A 82 -24.02 -20.22 -4.58
CA ASP A 82 -24.88 -21.38 -4.33
C ASP A 82 -24.76 -21.89 -2.90
N CYS A 83 -25.86 -22.46 -2.40
CA CYS A 83 -25.87 -23.20 -1.16
C CYS A 83 -24.99 -24.46 -1.28
N THR A 84 -24.35 -24.83 -0.17
CA THR A 84 -23.62 -26.10 -0.04
C THR A 84 -24.03 -26.76 1.26
N ALA A 85 -23.73 -28.05 1.44
CA ALA A 85 -23.97 -28.72 2.72
C ALA A 85 -23.37 -27.94 3.91
N THR A 86 -22.30 -27.17 3.71
CA THR A 86 -21.59 -26.47 4.80
C THR A 86 -21.88 -24.97 4.91
N SER A 87 -22.65 -24.38 3.99
CA SER A 87 -22.90 -22.94 3.98
C SER A 87 -24.19 -22.59 3.27
N ASP A 88 -24.93 -21.63 3.82
CA ASP A 88 -26.12 -21.07 3.17
C ASP A 88 -25.80 -20.44 1.80
N THR A 89 -26.86 -20.23 1.02
CA THR A 89 -26.89 -19.36 -0.15
C THR A 89 -26.43 -17.96 0.21
N VAL A 90 -25.50 -17.38 -0.56
CA VAL A 90 -25.15 -15.96 -0.41
C VAL A 90 -25.97 -15.16 -1.42
N ILE A 91 -26.85 -14.32 -0.91
CA ILE A 91 -27.76 -13.48 -1.69
C ILE A 91 -27.29 -12.02 -1.59
N GLY A 92 -27.20 -11.36 -2.75
CA GLY A 92 -26.94 -9.94 -2.92
C GLY A 92 -28.05 -9.28 -3.74
N CYS A 93 -27.80 -8.05 -4.19
CA CYS A 93 -28.74 -7.29 -5.01
C CYS A 93 -28.30 -7.18 -6.46
N ILE A 94 -29.24 -7.04 -7.40
CA ILE A 94 -28.93 -6.80 -8.82
C ILE A 94 -28.18 -5.47 -9.02
N PRO A 95 -27.47 -5.27 -10.14
CA PRO A 95 -26.76 -4.02 -10.42
C PRO A 95 -27.65 -2.78 -10.28
N GLY A 96 -27.17 -1.79 -9.51
CA GLY A 96 -27.92 -0.57 -9.19
C GLY A 96 -28.72 -0.63 -7.88
N TYR A 97 -28.64 -1.74 -7.15
CA TYR A 97 -29.19 -1.93 -5.81
C TYR A 97 -28.11 -2.48 -4.86
N TYR A 98 -28.30 -2.26 -3.56
CA TYR A 98 -27.44 -2.77 -2.50
C TYR A 98 -28.27 -3.28 -1.33
N LYS A 99 -27.70 -4.23 -0.59
CA LYS A 99 -28.32 -4.82 0.59
C LYS A 99 -28.20 -3.88 1.80
N THR A 100 -29.33 -3.53 2.42
CA THR A 100 -29.33 -2.86 3.74
C THR A 100 -29.43 -3.88 4.86
N MET A 101 -28.80 -3.59 6.00
CA MET A 101 -28.95 -4.42 7.22
C MET A 101 -29.95 -3.82 8.21
N ASP A 102 -30.78 -2.86 7.78
CA ASP A 102 -31.69 -2.11 8.65
C ASP A 102 -32.95 -2.93 9.00
N GLY A 103 -32.74 -4.05 9.67
CA GLY A 103 -33.77 -4.75 10.43
C GLY A 103 -34.04 -4.03 11.75
N ALA A 104 -34.54 -2.78 11.71
CA ALA A 104 -34.97 -2.04 12.91
C ALA A 104 -36.09 -2.76 13.70
N HIS A 105 -36.66 -3.83 13.13
CA HIS A 105 -37.78 -4.59 13.70
C HIS A 105 -37.54 -6.11 13.80
N GLY A 106 -36.29 -6.57 13.91
CA GLY A 106 -35.98 -7.94 14.34
C GLY A 106 -36.40 -9.06 13.38
N HIS A 107 -36.94 -8.72 12.21
CA HIS A 107 -37.10 -9.61 11.08
C HIS A 107 -36.01 -9.29 10.07
N VAL A 108 -35.20 -10.31 9.74
CA VAL A 108 -34.08 -10.25 8.79
C VAL A 108 -34.66 -10.34 7.37
N ASP A 109 -35.57 -9.44 7.03
CA ASP A 109 -36.03 -9.32 5.66
C ASP A 109 -34.96 -8.53 4.92
N LEU A 110 -34.28 -9.23 4.01
CA LEU A 110 -33.34 -8.64 3.08
C LEU A 110 -34.12 -7.68 2.18
N ASP A 111 -33.78 -6.39 2.23
CA ASP A 111 -34.36 -5.39 1.34
C ASP A 111 -33.24 -4.78 0.49
N CYS A 112 -33.34 -4.97 -0.83
CA CYS A 112 -32.43 -4.35 -1.78
C CYS A 112 -32.88 -2.92 -2.06
N GLN A 113 -32.09 -1.96 -1.60
CA GLN A 113 -32.35 -0.55 -1.83
C GLN A 113 -31.58 -0.05 -3.03
N ARG A 114 -32.18 0.91 -3.76
CA ARG A 114 -31.53 1.52 -4.92
C ARG A 114 -30.29 2.28 -4.47
N CYS A 115 -29.18 2.11 -5.18
CA CYS A 115 -27.94 2.83 -4.90
C CYS A 115 -28.16 4.35 -4.92
N LYS A 116 -27.56 5.02 -3.95
CA LYS A 116 -27.54 6.48 -3.89
C LYS A 116 -26.83 7.06 -5.12
N GLN A 117 -27.42 8.13 -5.65
CA GLN A 117 -26.76 8.96 -6.66
C GLN A 117 -26.09 10.15 -5.95
N CYS A 118 -24.85 10.44 -6.32
CA CYS A 118 -24.15 11.60 -5.78
C CYS A 118 -24.70 12.86 -6.44
N GLU A 119 -25.56 13.57 -5.72
CA GLU A 119 -26.17 14.82 -6.16
C GLU A 119 -25.35 16.04 -5.71
N GLY A 120 -25.14 16.98 -6.62
CA GLY A 120 -24.44 18.25 -6.38
C GLY A 120 -23.19 18.41 -7.24
N ALA A 121 -22.97 19.65 -7.73
CA ALA A 121 -21.91 19.96 -8.70
C ALA A 121 -20.48 19.60 -8.26
N ASN A 122 -20.25 19.48 -6.95
CA ASN A 122 -18.94 19.15 -6.36
C ASN A 122 -18.93 17.79 -5.66
N SER A 123 -20.03 17.03 -5.72
CA SER A 123 -20.06 15.69 -5.13
C SER A 123 -19.28 14.72 -6.00
N THR A 124 -18.47 13.85 -5.39
CA THR A 124 -17.73 12.82 -6.11
C THR A 124 -18.03 11.44 -5.52
N VAL A 125 -18.16 10.46 -6.40
CA VAL A 125 -18.27 9.05 -6.01
C VAL A 125 -16.89 8.60 -5.53
N VAL A 126 -16.77 8.26 -4.26
CA VAL A 126 -15.52 7.76 -3.67
C VAL A 126 -15.54 6.24 -3.55
N ARG A 127 -16.72 5.64 -3.42
CA ARG A 127 -16.94 4.19 -3.54
C ARG A 127 -18.16 3.93 -4.41
N ASN A 128 -17.99 3.10 -5.42
CA ASN A 128 -19.09 2.64 -6.27
C ASN A 128 -20.01 1.72 -5.47
N CYS A 129 -21.29 1.74 -5.83
CA CYS A 129 -22.24 0.79 -5.31
C CYS A 129 -21.86 -0.65 -5.71
N THR A 130 -22.18 -1.59 -4.82
CA THR A 130 -21.99 -3.03 -5.01
C THR A 130 -23.24 -3.76 -4.52
N GLU A 131 -23.31 -5.07 -4.72
CA GLU A 131 -24.45 -5.89 -4.33
C GLU A 131 -24.72 -5.88 -2.81
N THR A 132 -23.73 -5.48 -2.00
CA THR A 132 -23.80 -5.47 -0.53
C THR A 132 -23.50 -4.13 0.12
N SER A 133 -23.17 -3.08 -0.65
CA SER A 133 -22.87 -1.76 -0.08
C SER A 133 -23.25 -0.61 -1.02
N ASP A 134 -23.78 0.47 -0.43
CA ASP A 134 -24.22 1.66 -1.15
C ASP A 134 -23.06 2.44 -1.77
N THR A 135 -23.41 3.30 -2.75
CA THR A 135 -22.55 4.37 -3.23
C THR A 135 -22.18 5.29 -2.07
N VAL A 136 -20.89 5.57 -1.90
CA VAL A 136 -20.45 6.61 -0.97
C VAL A 136 -20.05 7.87 -1.73
N CYS A 137 -20.75 8.95 -1.41
CA CYS A 137 -20.57 10.27 -2.00
C CYS A 137 -19.86 11.20 -1.03
N CYS A 138 -18.79 11.83 -1.47
CA CYS A 138 -18.13 12.88 -0.71
C CYS A 138 -18.41 14.26 -1.31
N ARG A 139 -18.47 15.28 -0.44
CA ARG A 139 -18.96 16.63 -0.79
C ARG A 139 -18.03 17.41 -1.72
N ARG A 140 -16.74 17.05 -1.77
CA ARG A 140 -15.71 17.70 -2.59
C ARG A 140 -14.84 16.66 -3.28
N PRO A 141 -14.29 16.97 -4.47
CA PRO A 141 -13.26 16.14 -5.09
C PRO A 141 -12.02 16.05 -4.20
N GLY A 142 -11.44 14.85 -4.11
CA GLY A 142 -10.20 14.60 -3.36
C GLY A 142 -10.39 14.27 -1.87
N MET A 143 -11.64 14.19 -1.39
CA MET A 143 -11.95 13.53 -0.12
C MET A 143 -11.81 12.01 -0.27
N PHE A 144 -11.49 11.32 0.82
CA PHE A 144 -11.42 9.86 0.87
C PHE A 144 -12.32 9.33 1.99
N LEU A 145 -12.59 8.03 1.94
CA LEU A 145 -13.33 7.31 2.97
C LEU A 145 -12.42 6.98 4.16
N GLU A 146 -12.77 7.49 5.34
CA GLU A 146 -12.24 7.06 6.62
C GLU A 146 -13.24 6.06 7.22
N GLY A 147 -12.93 4.77 7.12
CA GLY A 147 -13.88 3.69 7.44
C GLY A 147 -14.95 3.47 6.36
N ASP A 148 -16.16 3.07 6.75
CA ASP A 148 -17.17 2.59 5.80
C ASP A 148 -18.07 3.69 5.19
N THR A 149 -18.25 4.82 5.87
CA THR A 149 -19.20 5.88 5.45
C THR A 149 -18.73 7.31 5.73
N HIS A 150 -17.63 7.52 6.45
CA HIS A 150 -17.18 8.88 6.78
C HIS A 150 -16.26 9.42 5.69
N CYS A 151 -16.70 10.45 4.99
CA CYS A 151 -15.83 11.21 4.11
C CYS A 151 -14.97 12.15 4.97
N SER A 152 -13.65 12.02 4.90
CA SER A 152 -12.74 12.92 5.61
C SER A 152 -12.19 13.97 4.65
N ASP A 153 -12.36 15.25 5.01
CA ASP A 153 -11.71 16.39 4.35
C ASP A 153 -10.23 16.49 4.79
N ASN A 154 -9.84 15.81 5.89
CA ASN A 154 -8.57 15.97 6.59
C ASN A 154 -7.81 14.65 6.68
N GLY A 155 -7.13 14.34 5.59
CA GLY A 155 -5.85 13.67 5.63
C GLY A 155 -4.95 14.47 4.72
N GLU A 156 -4.20 15.38 5.31
CA GLU A 156 -3.01 16.04 4.78
C GLU A 156 -1.98 14.95 4.40
N TYR A 157 -2.31 14.09 3.43
CA TYR A 157 -1.38 13.13 2.85
C TYR A 157 -0.44 13.92 1.96
N VAL A 158 0.45 14.60 2.66
CA VAL A 158 1.54 15.36 2.12
C VAL A 158 2.76 14.47 2.30
N CYS A 159 3.26 13.98 1.19
CA CYS A 159 4.39 13.09 1.17
C CYS A 159 5.66 13.89 1.43
N GLN A 160 6.62 13.26 2.11
CA GLN A 160 7.94 13.84 2.30
C GLN A 160 8.76 13.66 1.02
N ARG A 161 9.89 14.37 0.90
CA ARG A 161 10.87 14.07 -0.15
C ARG A 161 11.18 12.57 -0.17
N GLY A 162 11.44 12.02 -1.35
CA GLY A 162 11.64 10.58 -1.49
C GLY A 162 10.39 9.76 -1.70
N GLN A 163 9.20 10.37 -1.64
CA GLN A 163 7.93 9.66 -1.71
C GLN A 163 7.02 10.22 -2.81
N PHE A 164 5.94 9.49 -3.11
CA PHE A 164 4.81 9.91 -3.94
C PHE A 164 3.49 9.41 -3.33
N LEU A 165 2.38 10.07 -3.69
CA LEU A 165 1.05 9.73 -3.19
C LEU A 165 0.40 8.62 -4.02
N ASP A 166 0.26 7.42 -3.45
CA ASP A 166 -0.49 6.32 -4.02
C ASP A 166 -1.96 6.40 -3.63
N LEU A 167 -2.82 6.67 -4.61
CA LEU A 167 -4.28 6.74 -4.45
C LEU A 167 -4.97 5.40 -4.71
N SER A 168 -4.24 4.36 -5.13
CA SER A 168 -4.81 3.07 -5.55
C SER A 168 -4.96 2.07 -4.40
N ALA A 169 -4.46 2.38 -3.21
CA ALA A 169 -4.51 1.46 -2.08
C ALA A 169 -5.94 1.29 -1.52
N PRO A 170 -6.37 0.04 -1.24
CA PRO A 170 -7.72 -0.26 -0.75
C PRO A 170 -7.97 0.31 0.66
N THR A 171 -6.89 0.58 1.42
CA THR A 171 -6.93 1.18 2.75
C THR A 171 -6.91 2.72 2.72
N GLY A 172 -7.04 3.33 1.54
CA GLY A 172 -6.96 4.76 1.33
C GLY A 172 -5.57 5.25 0.91
N PRO A 173 -5.43 6.56 0.64
CA PRO A 173 -4.18 7.16 0.15
C PRO A 173 -3.00 6.89 1.08
N LYS A 174 -1.85 6.56 0.50
CA LYS A 174 -0.59 6.38 1.26
C LYS A 174 0.59 6.97 0.51
N CYS A 175 1.58 7.45 1.26
CA CYS A 175 2.86 7.84 0.66
C CYS A 175 3.73 6.59 0.49
N LEU A 176 4.23 6.38 -0.71
CA LEU A 176 5.16 5.30 -1.07
C LEU A 176 6.51 5.88 -1.48
N ASP A 177 7.59 5.16 -1.21
CA ASP A 177 8.92 5.56 -1.63
C ASP A 177 9.06 5.55 -3.16
N CYS A 178 9.79 6.52 -3.72
CA CYS A 178 10.06 6.59 -5.14
C CYS A 178 10.79 5.32 -5.62
N PRO A 179 10.34 4.69 -6.72
CA PRO A 179 11.01 3.53 -7.28
C PRO A 179 12.41 3.89 -7.82
N PRO A 180 13.34 2.92 -7.94
CA PRO A 180 14.68 3.14 -8.46
C PRO A 180 14.67 3.85 -9.83
N GLY A 181 15.51 4.87 -9.99
CA GLY A 181 15.57 5.68 -11.21
C GLY A 181 14.55 6.82 -11.27
N THR A 182 13.85 7.09 -10.15
CA THR A 182 12.98 8.26 -9.99
C THR A 182 13.24 8.95 -8.66
N TYR A 183 12.84 10.23 -8.54
CA TYR A 183 13.01 11.01 -7.33
C TYR A 183 11.85 12.00 -7.08
N SER A 184 11.72 12.45 -5.83
CA SER A 184 10.84 13.56 -5.44
C SER A 184 11.57 14.46 -4.45
N TYR A 185 11.85 15.70 -4.84
CA TYR A 185 12.64 16.65 -4.04
C TYR A 185 11.78 17.56 -3.14
N LYS A 186 10.46 17.55 -3.30
CA LYS A 186 9.55 18.43 -2.57
C LYS A 186 9.18 17.79 -1.23
N ASP A 187 9.16 18.58 -0.16
CA ASP A 187 8.48 18.18 1.07
C ASP A 187 7.01 18.62 1.02
N ASN A 188 6.17 17.95 1.81
CA ASN A 188 4.75 18.22 1.93
C ASN A 188 3.99 18.32 0.59
N HIS A 189 4.23 17.40 -0.34
CA HIS A 189 3.63 17.41 -1.68
C HIS A 189 2.51 16.37 -1.84
N ARG A 190 1.71 16.51 -2.89
CA ARG A 190 0.64 15.56 -3.26
C ARG A 190 0.82 14.96 -4.66
N ASP A 191 2.02 15.11 -5.21
CA ASP A 191 2.40 14.53 -6.49
C ASP A 191 2.21 13.00 -6.44
N THR A 192 1.46 12.46 -7.40
CA THR A 192 1.14 11.02 -7.49
C THR A 192 2.21 10.22 -8.24
N ASN A 193 3.28 10.88 -8.69
CA ASN A 193 4.38 10.28 -9.42
C ASN A 193 5.70 10.97 -9.03
N CYS A 194 6.79 10.19 -9.00
CA CYS A 194 8.14 10.72 -8.89
C CYS A 194 8.68 11.15 -10.27
N ALA A 195 9.54 12.16 -10.30
CA ALA A 195 10.20 12.60 -11.52
C ALA A 195 11.28 11.59 -11.94
N PRO A 196 11.50 11.34 -13.24
CA PRO A 196 12.59 10.48 -13.69
C PRO A 196 13.94 11.13 -13.39
N CYS A 197 14.93 10.33 -12.98
CA CYS A 197 16.29 10.85 -12.82
C CYS A 197 16.89 11.27 -14.17
N THR A 198 17.59 12.38 -14.19
CA THR A 198 18.41 12.84 -15.31
C THR A 198 19.51 11.81 -15.59
N ARG A 199 19.71 11.51 -16.87
CA ARG A 199 20.73 10.57 -17.36
C ARG A 199 21.75 11.33 -18.20
N PRO A 200 23.05 11.00 -18.10
CA PRO A 200 24.06 11.66 -18.91
C PRO A 200 23.88 11.28 -20.39
N ASN A 201 24.04 12.27 -21.26
CA ASN A 201 24.18 12.08 -22.68
C ASN A 201 25.64 11.82 -23.04
N ALA A 202 25.96 10.56 -23.37
CA ALA A 202 27.30 10.16 -23.74
C ALA A 202 27.82 10.84 -25.02
N ILE A 203 26.92 11.27 -25.92
CA ILE A 203 27.29 11.98 -27.15
C ILE A 203 27.75 13.41 -26.81
N GLU A 204 27.19 14.00 -25.75
CA GLU A 204 27.54 15.33 -25.26
C GLU A 204 28.63 15.29 -24.20
N HIS A 205 29.33 14.16 -24.03
CA HIS A 205 30.43 14.02 -23.08
C HIS A 205 30.03 14.31 -21.63
N GLU A 206 28.80 13.99 -21.26
CA GLU A 206 28.31 14.10 -19.91
C GLU A 206 28.69 12.88 -19.06
N LYS A 207 28.89 13.09 -17.75
CA LYS A 207 29.09 12.03 -16.75
C LYS A 207 28.22 12.29 -15.52
N VAL A 208 27.87 11.23 -14.80
CA VAL A 208 27.23 11.37 -13.48
C VAL A 208 28.30 11.70 -12.45
N GLU A 209 28.18 12.85 -11.79
CA GLU A 209 29.01 13.22 -10.64
C GLU A 209 28.41 12.72 -9.34
N PHE A 210 27.09 12.89 -9.19
CA PHE A 210 26.33 12.37 -8.06
C PHE A 210 25.16 11.54 -8.57
N ASN A 211 25.07 10.31 -8.07
CA ASN A 211 23.97 9.41 -8.42
C ASN A 211 22.65 9.93 -7.87
N CYS A 212 21.59 9.72 -8.65
CA CYS A 212 20.23 9.95 -8.22
C CYS A 212 19.90 9.17 -6.93
N THR A 213 19.11 9.79 -6.07
CA THR A 213 18.52 9.15 -4.88
C THR A 213 17.00 9.24 -4.97
N SER A 214 16.26 8.65 -4.03
CA SER A 214 14.80 8.83 -4.01
C SER A 214 14.40 10.30 -3.82
N PHE A 215 15.23 11.14 -3.22
CA PHE A 215 14.89 12.52 -2.87
C PHE A 215 15.70 13.59 -3.64
N SER A 216 16.59 13.20 -4.53
CA SER A 216 17.42 14.12 -5.32
C SER A 216 17.71 13.56 -6.71
N ASP A 217 17.74 14.44 -7.70
CA ASP A 217 18.14 14.08 -9.06
C ASP A 217 19.63 13.68 -9.14
N SER A 218 20.04 13.07 -10.26
CA SER A 218 21.44 12.96 -10.64
C SER A 218 22.04 14.35 -10.86
N VAL A 219 23.27 14.54 -10.42
CA VAL A 219 24.07 15.71 -10.83
C VAL A 219 24.94 15.29 -12.00
N ILE A 220 24.73 15.96 -13.13
CA ILE A 220 25.46 15.71 -14.37
C ILE A 220 26.58 16.74 -14.52
N GLY A 221 27.79 16.25 -14.72
CA GLY A 221 28.98 17.04 -15.04
C GLY A 221 29.60 16.61 -16.35
N CYS A 222 30.80 17.10 -16.65
CA CYS A 222 31.50 16.80 -17.89
C CYS A 222 32.55 15.70 -17.71
N ALA A 223 32.70 14.86 -18.74
CA ALA A 223 33.74 13.84 -18.84
C ALA A 223 35.14 14.46 -18.75
N GLU A 224 36.14 13.64 -18.42
CA GLU A 224 37.53 14.10 -18.38
C GLU A 224 37.95 14.69 -19.74
N GLY A 225 38.60 15.86 -19.71
CA GLY A 225 38.96 16.61 -20.91
C GLY A 225 37.85 17.50 -21.47
N PHE A 226 36.75 17.68 -20.74
CA PHE A 226 35.66 18.61 -21.07
C PHE A 226 35.34 19.52 -19.87
N PHE A 227 34.87 20.73 -20.16
CA PHE A 227 34.41 21.70 -19.16
C PHE A 227 32.98 22.16 -19.44
N ARG A 228 32.29 22.53 -18.36
CA ARG A 228 30.88 22.89 -18.37
C ARG A 228 30.68 24.33 -18.81
N VAL A 229 29.79 24.56 -19.78
CA VAL A 229 29.32 25.89 -20.17
C VAL A 229 27.82 25.96 -19.99
N VAL A 230 27.35 26.88 -19.16
CA VAL A 230 25.92 27.14 -18.97
C VAL A 230 25.48 28.15 -20.03
N ARG A 231 24.60 27.73 -20.96
CA ARG A 231 23.97 28.67 -21.89
C ARG A 231 22.66 29.13 -21.29
N HIS A 232 22.52 30.45 -21.14
CA HIS A 232 21.24 31.05 -20.78
C HIS A 232 20.28 31.00 -21.98
N SER A 233 19.59 29.88 -22.15
CA SER A 233 18.41 29.76 -23.00
C SER A 233 17.20 30.34 -22.24
N LEU A 234 16.27 30.96 -22.98
CA LEU A 234 15.12 31.70 -22.45
C LEU A 234 14.13 30.85 -21.61
N SER A 235 14.34 29.54 -21.45
CA SER A 235 13.41 28.66 -20.71
C SER A 235 14.04 27.49 -19.96
N TYR A 236 15.33 27.21 -20.13
CA TYR A 236 16.02 26.09 -19.45
C TYR A 236 17.52 26.37 -19.36
N GLN A 237 18.19 25.91 -18.31
CA GLN A 237 19.65 25.94 -18.24
C GLN A 237 20.18 24.76 -19.04
N ASP A 238 20.39 24.96 -20.34
CA ASP A 238 21.10 23.97 -21.16
C ASP A 238 22.59 24.02 -20.79
N VAL A 239 23.11 22.84 -20.48
CA VAL A 239 24.50 22.63 -20.11
C VAL A 239 25.20 21.96 -21.28
N ASP A 240 26.20 22.63 -21.83
CA ASP A 240 27.07 22.03 -22.85
C ASP A 240 28.41 21.64 -22.23
N CYS A 241 28.90 20.44 -22.52
CA CYS A 241 30.28 20.06 -22.23
C CYS A 241 31.16 20.33 -23.45
N LEU A 242 32.06 21.29 -23.31
CA LEU A 242 33.00 21.67 -24.38
C LEU A 242 34.36 21.04 -24.13
N ARG A 243 35.01 20.58 -25.21
CA ARG A 243 36.34 19.99 -25.13
C ARG A 243 37.36 21.04 -24.65
N CYS A 244 38.17 20.66 -23.69
CA CYS A 244 39.28 21.48 -23.20
C CYS A 244 40.27 21.80 -24.32
N SER A 245 40.79 23.03 -24.32
CA SER A 245 41.88 23.46 -25.17
C SER A 245 43.19 22.75 -24.78
N HIS A 246 43.85 22.13 -25.76
CA HIS A 246 45.21 21.60 -25.61
C HIS A 246 46.22 22.65 -26.09
N CYS A 247 46.87 23.35 -25.15
CA CYS A 247 47.80 24.43 -25.47
C CYS A 247 48.98 23.99 -26.33
N GLU A 248 49.44 22.75 -26.15
CA GLU A 248 50.54 22.15 -26.91
C GLU A 248 50.23 22.03 -28.41
N GLU A 249 48.99 21.72 -28.78
CA GLU A 249 48.54 21.66 -30.18
C GLU A 249 48.65 23.03 -30.88
N ARG A 250 48.67 24.11 -30.08
CA ARG A 250 48.82 25.50 -30.55
C ARG A 250 50.23 26.06 -30.37
N GLN A 251 51.20 25.24 -29.96
CA GLN A 251 52.55 25.68 -29.62
C GLN A 251 52.57 26.76 -28.51
N MET A 252 51.66 26.64 -27.53
CA MET A 252 51.53 27.54 -26.39
C MET A 252 51.75 26.79 -25.07
N TYR A 253 52.04 27.53 -24.01
CA TYR A 253 52.20 27.01 -22.65
C TYR A 253 50.87 27.05 -21.89
N THR A 254 50.57 25.99 -21.15
CA THR A 254 49.42 25.95 -20.25
C THR A 254 49.70 26.80 -19.02
N ALA A 255 49.05 27.96 -18.93
CA ALA A 255 49.16 28.83 -17.76
C ALA A 255 48.16 28.43 -16.67
N ARG A 256 46.97 27.93 -17.06
CA ARG A 256 45.99 27.30 -16.15
C ARG A 256 45.46 26.03 -16.82
N PRO A 257 45.48 24.87 -16.13
CA PRO A 257 44.89 23.66 -16.68
C PRO A 257 43.37 23.81 -16.82
N CYS A 258 42.77 22.97 -17.66
CA CYS A 258 41.31 22.90 -17.77
C CYS A 258 40.70 22.43 -16.44
N GLY A 259 39.55 23.00 -16.06
CA GLY A 259 38.78 22.61 -14.88
C GLY A 259 37.37 22.18 -15.25
N GLU A 260 36.55 21.87 -14.25
CA GLU A 260 35.16 21.41 -14.47
C GLU A 260 34.26 22.51 -15.06
N THR A 261 34.56 23.78 -14.79
CA THR A 261 33.73 24.93 -15.19
C THR A 261 34.46 25.95 -16.05
N PHE A 262 35.70 25.69 -16.43
CA PHE A 262 36.51 26.63 -17.21
C PHE A 262 37.51 25.90 -18.12
N ASP A 263 37.76 26.49 -19.29
CA ASP A 263 38.76 25.99 -20.23
C ASP A 263 40.20 26.22 -19.72
N ALA A 264 41.14 25.49 -20.30
CA ALA A 264 42.56 25.77 -20.16
C ALA A 264 42.92 27.16 -20.71
N VAL A 265 43.80 27.87 -20.00
CA VAL A 265 44.32 29.17 -20.44
C VAL A 265 45.70 28.94 -21.05
N CYS A 266 45.82 29.23 -22.35
CA CYS A 266 47.06 29.06 -23.12
C CYS A 266 47.77 30.39 -23.33
N CYS A 267 49.05 30.47 -22.94
CA CYS A 267 49.89 31.66 -23.09
C CYS A 267 51.09 31.40 -24.00
N GLN A 268 51.56 32.43 -24.71
CA GLN A 268 52.70 32.29 -25.62
C GLN A 268 54.04 32.09 -24.89
N ARG A 269 54.12 32.50 -23.61
CA ARG A 269 55.35 32.46 -22.82
C ARG A 269 55.14 31.62 -21.55
N PRO A 270 56.16 30.87 -21.13
CA PRO A 270 56.12 30.16 -19.85
C PRO A 270 56.13 31.19 -18.71
N GLY A 271 55.27 30.98 -17.71
CA GLY A 271 55.21 31.83 -16.51
C GLY A 271 54.40 33.12 -16.65
N ALA A 272 53.65 33.33 -17.75
CA ALA A 272 52.77 34.49 -17.88
C ALA A 272 51.70 34.52 -16.77
N MET A 273 51.44 35.70 -16.21
CA MET A 273 50.37 35.89 -15.23
C MET A 273 49.02 35.90 -15.92
N ILE A 274 48.01 35.33 -15.27
CA ILE A 274 46.63 35.31 -15.77
C ILE A 274 45.85 36.40 -15.06
N GLN A 275 45.21 37.27 -15.84
CA GLN A 275 44.15 38.13 -15.34
C GLN A 275 42.81 37.46 -15.63
N GLU A 276 42.03 37.18 -14.59
CA GLU A 276 40.68 36.65 -14.75
C GLU A 276 39.74 37.76 -15.21
N ILE A 277 39.08 37.55 -16.35
CA ILE A 277 38.16 38.53 -16.92
C ILE A 277 36.75 37.96 -16.87
N GLY A 278 36.00 38.40 -15.86
CA GLY A 278 34.55 38.18 -15.75
C GLY A 278 34.15 36.81 -15.20
N GLU A 279 32.83 36.67 -15.00
CA GLU A 279 32.19 35.49 -14.40
C GLU A 279 32.20 34.25 -15.31
N GLU A 280 32.58 34.40 -16.59
CA GLU A 280 32.66 33.29 -17.55
C GLU A 280 33.99 32.51 -17.51
N GLY A 281 34.87 32.81 -16.53
CA GLY A 281 36.12 32.06 -16.36
C GLY A 281 37.14 32.24 -17.50
N ARG A 282 36.98 33.25 -18.36
CA ARG A 282 37.96 33.56 -19.41
C ARG A 282 39.18 34.25 -18.81
N GLY A 283 40.35 33.62 -18.94
CA GLY A 283 41.63 34.22 -18.56
C GLY A 283 42.31 34.90 -19.75
N ILE A 284 42.91 36.06 -19.54
CA ILE A 284 43.85 36.67 -20.50
C ILE A 284 45.26 36.64 -19.90
N CYS A 285 46.23 36.28 -20.73
CA CYS A 285 47.64 36.33 -20.36
C CYS A 285 48.12 37.80 -20.38
N LEU A 286 48.74 38.25 -19.30
CA LEU A 286 49.39 39.56 -19.24
C LEU A 286 50.87 39.42 -19.62
N ASP A 287 51.31 40.22 -20.59
CA ASP A 287 52.73 40.38 -20.89
C ASP A 287 53.34 41.42 -19.94
N GLU A 288 54.40 41.06 -19.21
CA GLU A 288 55.12 41.95 -18.27
C GLU A 288 55.83 43.16 -18.92
N HIS A 289 55.52 43.53 -20.17
CA HIS A 289 56.28 44.53 -20.95
C HIS A 289 55.48 45.75 -21.41
N THR A 290 54.22 45.89 -21.01
CA THR A 290 53.49 47.16 -21.15
C THR A 290 53.49 47.88 -19.81
N ASN A 291 54.53 48.67 -19.57
CA ASN A 291 54.58 49.70 -18.53
C ASN A 291 54.34 51.06 -19.18
#